data_AF-A0A644SU76-F1
#
_entry.id   AF-A0A644SU76-F1
#
_cell.length_a   1.000
_cell.length_b   1.000
_cell.length_c   1.000
_cell.angle_alpha   90.00
_cell.angle_beta   90.00
_cell.angle_gamma   90.00
#
_symmetry.space_group_name_H-M   'P 1'
#
loop_
_entity.id
_entity.type
_entity.pdbx_description
1 polymer ?
#
loop_
_entity_poly.entity_id
_entity_poly.type
_entity_poly.pdbx_seq_one_letter_code
_entity_poly.pdbx_strand_id
1 'polypeptide(L)'
;MKDLRLKQAQSLLKKSAANSEENFKLKSPNASDINLKRFENIFKDLIAAEDFIYSSLPKHQLSKEEAEKFTKFLISARKNIDSILVDFNVIEKKEEKIDISNLTENILFITSKNNFKKTLKKLGVDVQRIIVASVPLNVLDIKEINPKIPESALKGIETRVKHIHNDINRKKSSLHPEKVIVLAENDLNGQLLGKRAEEIYDAIIYLSDNLKDLNDIELIRLIEDS
;
A
#
# COMPACT_ATOMS: atom_id res chain seq x y z
N MET A 1 19.08 -14.20 -17.53
CA MET A 1 17.85 -13.54 -17.03
C MET A 1 16.89 -14.50 -16.30
N LYS A 2 16.57 -15.69 -16.84
CA LYS A 2 15.74 -16.72 -16.16
C LYS A 2 16.29 -17.17 -14.79
N ASP A 3 17.62 -17.29 -14.66
CA ASP A 3 18.28 -17.78 -13.44
C ASP A 3 18.20 -16.82 -12.25
N LEU A 4 18.11 -15.50 -12.52
CA LEU A 4 17.95 -14.47 -11.48
C LEU A 4 16.54 -14.50 -10.86
N ARG A 5 15.51 -14.63 -11.71
CA ARG A 5 14.12 -14.77 -11.26
C ARG A 5 13.89 -16.07 -10.49
N LEU A 6 14.57 -17.15 -10.89
CA LEU A 6 14.49 -18.44 -10.20
C LEU A 6 15.16 -18.39 -8.82
N LYS A 7 16.32 -17.71 -8.71
CA LYS A 7 16.97 -17.42 -7.43
C LYS A 7 16.15 -16.48 -6.54
N GLN A 8 15.50 -15.48 -7.11
CA GLN A 8 14.58 -14.60 -6.38
C GLN A 8 13.35 -15.37 -5.88
N ALA A 9 12.73 -16.21 -6.72
CA ALA A 9 11.61 -17.06 -6.33
C ALA A 9 12.02 -18.08 -5.24
N GLN A 10 13.20 -18.71 -5.36
CA GLN A 10 13.75 -19.58 -4.33
C GLN A 10 14.06 -18.84 -3.02
N SER A 11 14.56 -17.60 -3.10
CA SER A 11 14.82 -16.76 -1.93
C SER A 11 13.51 -16.38 -1.24
N LEU A 12 12.47 -16.03 -2.00
CA LEU A 12 11.13 -15.74 -1.48
C LEU A 12 10.53 -16.99 -0.82
N LEU A 13 10.61 -18.15 -1.48
CA LEU A 13 10.16 -19.44 -0.93
C LEU A 13 10.90 -19.81 0.35
N LYS A 14 12.24 -19.67 0.37
CA LYS A 14 13.06 -19.89 1.57
C LYS A 14 12.76 -18.90 2.69
N LYS A 15 12.48 -17.62 2.40
CA LYS A 15 12.07 -16.64 3.41
C LYS A 15 10.67 -16.95 3.97
N SER A 16 9.73 -17.37 3.13
CA SER A 16 8.41 -17.83 3.58
C SER A 16 8.45 -19.16 4.34
N ALA A 17 9.47 -20.00 4.10
CA ALA A 17 9.72 -21.23 4.85
C ALA A 17 10.54 -20.99 6.13
N ALA A 18 11.52 -20.09 6.13
CA ALA A 18 12.35 -19.77 7.30
C ALA A 18 11.59 -18.99 8.38
N ASN A 19 10.54 -18.25 8.00
CA ASN A 19 9.59 -17.67 8.97
C ASN A 19 8.66 -18.73 9.62
N SER A 20 8.86 -20.03 9.40
CA SER A 20 8.08 -21.08 10.07
C SER A 20 8.53 -21.38 11.50
N GLU A 21 9.53 -20.67 12.03
CA GLU A 21 9.87 -20.69 13.46
C GLU A 21 9.11 -19.64 14.29
N GLU A 22 8.24 -18.83 13.68
CA GLU A 22 7.12 -18.26 14.43
C GLU A 22 6.17 -19.42 14.74
N ASN A 23 6.14 -19.84 16.02
CA ASN A 23 5.19 -20.80 16.58
C ASN A 23 3.85 -20.75 15.82
N PHE A 24 3.62 -21.68 14.88
CA PHE A 24 2.36 -21.78 14.15
C PHE A 24 1.31 -22.34 15.13
N LYS A 25 0.83 -21.47 16.01
CA LYS A 25 -0.07 -21.82 17.09
C LYS A 25 -1.47 -21.75 16.53
N LEU A 26 -1.99 -22.91 16.12
CA LEU A 26 -3.38 -23.06 15.72
C LEU A 26 -4.28 -22.54 16.86
N LYS A 27 -5.21 -21.65 16.54
CA LYS A 27 -6.24 -21.20 17.47
C LYS A 27 -7.35 -22.24 17.55
N SER A 28 -8.12 -22.22 18.64
CA SER A 28 -9.35 -23.00 18.72
C SER A 28 -10.33 -22.53 17.63
N PRO A 29 -11.02 -23.45 16.92
CA PRO A 29 -11.95 -23.08 15.86
C PRO A 29 -13.17 -22.34 16.42
N ASN A 30 -13.63 -21.34 15.67
CA ASN A 30 -14.90 -20.64 15.91
C ASN A 30 -16.02 -21.22 15.03
N ALA A 31 -17.28 -20.96 15.39
CA ALA A 31 -18.41 -21.29 14.52
C ALA A 31 -18.34 -20.49 13.20
N SER A 32 -18.51 -21.17 12.07
CA SER A 32 -18.50 -20.60 10.72
C SER A 32 -19.15 -21.56 9.73
N ASP A 33 -19.51 -21.08 8.56
CA ASP A 33 -20.12 -21.88 7.50
C ASP A 33 -19.06 -22.54 6.61
N ILE A 34 -19.29 -23.80 6.22
CA ILE A 34 -18.41 -24.49 5.28
C ILE A 34 -18.61 -23.93 3.87
N ASN A 35 -17.55 -23.38 3.28
CA ASN A 35 -17.57 -22.98 1.87
C ASN A 35 -17.45 -24.21 0.95
N LEU A 36 -18.60 -24.75 0.55
CA LEU A 36 -18.69 -25.96 -0.29
C LEU A 36 -17.85 -25.85 -1.57
N LYS A 37 -17.85 -24.70 -2.24
CA LYS A 37 -17.08 -24.49 -3.48
C LYS A 37 -15.57 -24.59 -3.26
N ARG A 38 -15.05 -24.03 -2.17
CA ARG A 38 -13.63 -24.18 -1.79
C ARG A 38 -13.31 -25.64 -1.49
N PHE A 39 -14.21 -26.32 -0.78
CA PHE A 39 -14.04 -27.73 -0.44
C PHE A 39 -14.02 -28.63 -1.69
N GLU A 40 -14.92 -28.41 -2.64
CA GLU A 40 -14.92 -29.09 -3.94
C GLU A 40 -13.63 -28.87 -4.74
N ASN A 41 -13.10 -27.64 -4.73
CA ASN A 41 -11.85 -27.33 -5.42
C ASN A 41 -10.66 -28.08 -4.81
N ILE A 42 -10.62 -28.22 -3.48
CA ILE A 42 -9.59 -29.02 -2.80
C ILE A 42 -9.61 -30.45 -3.32
N PHE A 43 -10.79 -31.08 -3.38
CA PHE A 43 -10.88 -32.45 -3.90
C PHE A 43 -10.51 -32.57 -5.37
N LYS A 44 -10.95 -31.63 -6.22
CA LYS A 44 -10.56 -31.63 -7.64
C LYS A 44 -9.04 -31.55 -7.81
N ASP A 45 -8.38 -30.68 -7.05
CA ASP A 45 -6.93 -30.54 -7.08
C ASP A 45 -6.22 -31.79 -6.56
N LEU A 46 -6.71 -32.40 -5.46
CA LEU A 46 -6.11 -33.61 -4.90
C LEU A 46 -6.31 -34.85 -5.80
N ILE A 47 -7.48 -34.99 -6.44
CA ILE A 47 -7.73 -36.06 -7.41
C ILE A 47 -6.82 -35.88 -8.63
N ALA A 48 -6.69 -34.65 -9.15
CA ALA A 48 -5.77 -34.38 -10.25
C ALA A 48 -4.29 -34.63 -9.89
N ALA A 49 -3.93 -34.43 -8.61
CA ALA A 49 -2.61 -34.79 -8.11
C ALA A 49 -2.42 -36.30 -7.95
N GLU A 50 -3.49 -37.06 -7.66
CA GLU A 50 -3.49 -38.51 -7.51
C GLU A 50 -3.04 -39.21 -8.81
N ASP A 51 -3.41 -38.69 -9.97
CA ASP A 51 -3.01 -39.24 -11.28
C ASP A 51 -1.49 -39.42 -11.39
N PHE A 52 -0.72 -38.51 -10.78
CA PHE A 52 0.75 -38.58 -10.77
C PHE A 52 1.27 -39.75 -9.94
N ILE A 53 0.52 -40.23 -8.93
CA ILE A 53 0.91 -41.40 -8.15
C ILE A 53 0.91 -42.63 -9.06
N TYR A 54 -0.14 -42.81 -9.87
CA TYR A 54 -0.25 -43.95 -10.78
C TYR A 54 0.70 -43.82 -11.98
N SER A 55 0.77 -42.64 -12.59
CA SER A 55 1.58 -42.42 -13.80
C SER A 55 3.08 -42.54 -13.56
N SER A 56 3.53 -42.39 -12.30
CA SER A 56 4.94 -42.41 -11.91
C SER A 56 5.38 -43.73 -11.26
N LEU A 57 4.50 -44.74 -11.21
CA LEU A 57 4.86 -46.07 -10.70
C LEU A 57 6.04 -46.67 -11.49
N PRO A 58 6.89 -47.48 -10.83
CA PRO A 58 6.86 -47.83 -9.41
C PRO A 58 7.69 -46.87 -8.53
N LYS A 59 8.47 -45.96 -9.13
CA LYS A 59 9.50 -45.19 -8.42
C LYS A 59 9.02 -43.83 -7.91
N HIS A 60 7.88 -43.37 -8.40
CA HIS A 60 7.33 -42.05 -8.11
C HIS A 60 8.26 -40.88 -8.41
N GLN A 61 9.08 -41.04 -9.46
CA GLN A 61 9.99 -40.00 -9.92
C GLN A 61 9.30 -39.17 -11.00
N LEU A 62 9.13 -37.88 -10.72
CA LEU A 62 8.56 -36.92 -11.66
C LEU A 62 9.68 -36.17 -12.36
N SER A 63 9.55 -35.97 -13.67
CA SER A 63 10.33 -34.99 -14.41
C SER A 63 10.07 -33.59 -13.87
N LYS A 64 10.91 -32.61 -14.26
CA LYS A 64 10.72 -31.22 -13.84
C LYS A 64 9.33 -30.67 -14.19
N GLU A 65 8.84 -30.95 -15.40
CA GLU A 65 7.54 -30.47 -15.86
C GLU A 65 6.38 -31.14 -15.10
N GLU A 66 6.49 -32.43 -14.83
CA GLU A 66 5.50 -33.16 -14.03
C GLU A 66 5.51 -32.68 -12.57
N ALA A 67 6.69 -32.45 -12.00
CA ALA A 67 6.83 -31.91 -10.65
C ALA A 67 6.22 -30.50 -10.55
N GLU A 68 6.42 -29.64 -11.56
CA GLU A 68 5.77 -28.32 -11.62
C GLU A 68 4.24 -28.42 -11.65
N LYS A 69 3.67 -29.35 -12.43
CA LYS A 69 2.22 -29.59 -12.49
C LYS A 69 1.67 -30.18 -11.19
N PHE A 70 2.31 -31.23 -10.68
CA PHE A 70 1.92 -31.90 -9.43
C PHE A 70 1.92 -30.91 -8.25
N THR A 71 3.00 -30.16 -8.09
CA THR A 71 3.10 -29.18 -6.99
C THR A 71 2.13 -28.01 -7.13
N LYS A 72 1.76 -27.62 -8.35
CA LYS A 72 0.73 -26.61 -8.58
C LYS A 72 -0.63 -27.02 -7.98
N PHE A 73 -1.02 -28.29 -8.16
CA PHE A 73 -2.25 -28.82 -7.55
C PHE A 73 -2.17 -28.81 -6.02
N LEU A 74 -1.05 -29.26 -5.44
CA LEU A 74 -0.86 -29.25 -3.98
C LEU A 74 -0.89 -27.84 -3.39
N ILE A 75 -0.26 -26.87 -4.05
CA ILE A 75 -0.26 -25.47 -3.61
C ILE A 75 -1.67 -24.89 -3.69
N SER A 76 -2.41 -25.20 -4.75
CA SER A 76 -3.80 -24.76 -4.94
C SER A 76 -4.73 -25.35 -3.86
N ALA A 77 -4.64 -26.66 -3.60
CA ALA A 77 -5.37 -27.33 -2.53
C ALA A 77 -5.05 -26.69 -1.17
N ARG A 78 -3.76 -26.49 -0.86
CA ARG A 78 -3.32 -25.82 0.37
C ARG A 78 -3.93 -24.43 0.53
N LYS A 79 -3.93 -23.59 -0.50
CA LYS A 79 -4.52 -22.24 -0.43
C LYS A 79 -6.01 -22.27 -0.10
N ASN A 80 -6.75 -23.22 -0.67
CA ASN A 80 -8.17 -23.39 -0.37
C ASN A 80 -8.37 -23.91 1.07
N ILE A 81 -7.53 -24.84 1.55
CA ILE A 81 -7.52 -25.32 2.94
C ILE A 81 -7.24 -24.15 3.89
N ASP A 82 -6.19 -23.37 3.64
CA ASP A 82 -5.83 -22.21 4.45
C ASP A 82 -6.98 -21.20 4.50
N SER A 83 -7.67 -20.96 3.38
CA SER A 83 -8.84 -20.08 3.34
C SER A 83 -9.99 -20.58 4.21
N ILE A 84 -10.26 -21.89 4.20
CA ILE A 84 -11.25 -22.49 5.10
C ILE A 84 -10.81 -22.33 6.56
N LEU A 85 -9.54 -22.62 6.89
CA LEU A 85 -9.03 -22.45 8.24
C LEU A 85 -9.12 -21.00 8.74
N VAL A 86 -8.97 -20.02 7.85
CA VAL A 86 -9.23 -18.59 8.14
C VAL A 86 -10.71 -18.35 8.43
N ASP A 87 -11.63 -18.93 7.65
CA ASP A 87 -13.08 -18.79 7.87
C ASP A 87 -13.49 -19.29 9.28
N PHE A 88 -12.80 -20.32 9.80
CA PHE A 88 -12.98 -20.85 11.16
C PHE A 88 -12.07 -20.19 12.22
N ASN A 89 -11.33 -19.14 11.85
CA ASN A 89 -10.38 -18.41 12.71
C ASN A 89 -9.30 -19.31 13.37
N VAL A 90 -8.99 -20.45 12.74
CA VAL A 90 -7.97 -21.41 13.19
C VAL A 90 -6.57 -20.87 12.88
N ILE A 91 -6.42 -20.19 11.75
CA ILE A 91 -5.20 -19.49 11.34
C ILE A 91 -5.51 -18.04 11.00
N GLU A 92 -4.54 -17.15 11.21
CA GLU A 92 -4.68 -15.76 10.81
C GLU A 92 -4.52 -15.61 9.30
N LYS A 93 -5.37 -14.79 8.68
CA LYS A 93 -5.18 -14.38 7.30
C LYS A 93 -3.85 -13.66 7.21
N LYS A 94 -2.87 -14.23 6.51
CA LYS A 94 -1.69 -13.48 6.07
C LYS A 94 -2.17 -12.43 5.07
N GLU A 95 -2.57 -11.26 5.58
CA GLU A 95 -2.52 -10.05 4.77
C GLU A 95 -1.06 -9.90 4.38
N GLU A 96 -0.76 -9.97 3.08
CA GLU A 96 0.50 -9.41 2.58
C GLU A 96 0.46 -7.95 3.02
N LYS A 97 1.13 -7.63 4.13
CA LYS A 97 1.32 -6.25 4.55
C LYS A 97 2.09 -5.59 3.43
N ILE A 98 1.38 -4.87 2.58
CA ILE A 98 1.98 -4.01 1.57
C ILE A 98 2.82 -3.03 2.37
N ASP A 99 4.12 -3.02 2.12
CA ASP A 99 5.02 -2.09 2.77
C ASP A 99 4.81 -0.71 2.12
N ILE A 100 3.84 0.03 2.66
CA ILE A 100 3.48 1.39 2.21
C ILE A 100 4.70 2.30 2.22
N SER A 101 5.68 2.06 3.09
CA SER A 101 6.91 2.87 3.14
C SER A 101 7.75 2.72 1.88
N ASN A 102 7.91 1.51 1.36
CA ASN A 102 8.57 1.26 0.08
C ASN A 102 7.72 1.78 -1.08
N LEU A 103 6.39 1.58 -1.04
CA LEU A 103 5.50 2.04 -2.11
C LEU A 103 5.51 3.57 -2.26
N THR A 104 5.77 4.30 -1.17
CA THR A 104 5.79 5.77 -1.13
C THR A 104 7.21 6.35 -1.13
N GLU A 105 8.24 5.54 -1.34
CA GLU A 105 9.64 5.96 -1.25
C GLU A 105 10.06 6.98 -2.32
N ASN A 106 9.31 7.13 -3.41
CA ASN A 106 9.62 8.11 -4.45
C ASN A 106 8.62 9.27 -4.48
N ILE A 107 7.77 9.39 -3.45
CA ILE A 107 6.69 10.37 -3.39
C ILE A 107 6.96 11.39 -2.29
N LEU A 108 6.62 12.65 -2.57
CA LEU A 108 6.54 13.71 -1.57
C LEU A 108 5.08 14.16 -1.42
N PHE A 109 4.51 13.99 -0.24
CA PHE A 109 3.15 14.40 0.08
C PHE A 109 3.11 15.82 0.65
N ILE A 110 2.19 16.63 0.14
CA ILE A 110 1.82 17.93 0.70
C ILE A 110 0.39 17.81 1.23
N THR A 111 0.18 18.15 2.50
CA THR A 111 -1.13 18.02 3.16
C THR A 111 -1.59 19.35 3.71
N SER A 112 -2.89 19.64 3.67
CA SER A 112 -3.41 20.92 4.19
C SER A 112 -3.48 20.98 5.73
N LYS A 113 -3.50 19.82 6.39
CA LYS A 113 -3.72 19.72 7.85
C LYS A 113 -2.87 18.64 8.51
N ASN A 114 -2.53 18.86 9.78
CA ASN A 114 -1.67 17.94 10.55
C ASN A 114 -2.34 16.59 10.87
N ASN A 115 -3.67 16.52 10.88
CA ASN A 115 -4.39 15.24 11.01
C ASN A 115 -4.10 14.31 9.82
N PHE A 116 -3.99 14.83 8.59
CA PHE A 116 -3.67 14.02 7.41
C PHE A 116 -2.25 13.47 7.45
N LYS A 117 -1.30 14.28 7.92
CA LYS A 117 0.04 13.77 8.25
C LYS A 117 -0.01 12.61 9.24
N LYS A 118 -0.86 12.67 10.27
CA LYS A 118 -1.03 11.58 11.23
C LYS A 118 -1.65 10.34 10.57
N THR A 119 -2.63 10.52 9.68
CA THR A 119 -3.23 9.43 8.90
C THR A 119 -2.18 8.76 8.04
N LEU A 120 -1.47 9.49 7.18
CA LEU A 120 -0.39 8.95 6.34
C LEU A 120 0.71 8.24 7.15
N LYS A 121 1.11 8.81 8.29
CA LYS A 121 2.07 8.16 9.20
C LYS A 121 1.54 6.82 9.73
N LYS A 122 0.25 6.73 10.07
CA LYS A 122 -0.38 5.47 10.53
C LYS A 122 -0.43 4.42 9.42
N LEU A 123 -0.64 4.85 8.18
CA LEU A 123 -0.61 3.99 7.00
C LEU A 123 0.82 3.55 6.62
N GLY A 124 1.86 4.13 7.23
CA GLY A 124 3.25 3.70 7.04
C GLY A 124 4.09 4.60 6.13
N VAL A 125 3.57 5.77 5.72
CA VAL A 125 4.35 6.76 4.96
C VAL A 125 5.43 7.38 5.84
N ASP A 126 6.65 7.48 5.31
CA ASP A 126 7.76 8.15 5.99
C ASP A 126 7.42 9.63 6.25
N VAL A 127 7.53 10.05 7.51
CA VAL A 127 7.30 11.42 7.95
C VAL A 127 8.19 12.43 7.22
N GLN A 128 9.40 12.04 6.82
CA GLN A 128 10.30 12.90 6.06
C GLN A 128 9.70 13.27 4.69
N ARG A 129 8.84 12.40 4.14
CA ARG A 129 8.13 12.56 2.87
C ARG A 129 6.79 13.28 2.99
N ILE A 130 6.47 13.85 4.15
CA ILE A 130 5.21 14.58 4.35
C ILE A 130 5.48 16.04 4.74
N ILE A 131 4.86 16.97 4.04
CA ILE A 131 4.85 18.41 4.32
C ILE A 131 3.42 18.81 4.70
N VAL A 132 3.29 19.69 5.70
CA VAL A 132 1.99 20.25 6.10
C VAL A 132 1.96 21.72 5.71
N ALA A 133 1.15 22.05 4.72
CA ALA A 133 0.92 23.40 4.22
C ALA A 133 -0.48 23.87 4.65
N SER A 134 -0.54 24.54 5.80
CA SER A 134 -1.82 25.03 6.37
C SER A 134 -2.43 26.24 5.65
N VAL A 135 -1.73 26.76 4.63
CA VAL A 135 -2.10 27.91 3.82
C VAL A 135 -1.73 27.62 2.36
N PRO A 136 -2.34 28.32 1.37
CA PRO A 136 -1.94 28.21 -0.02
C PRO A 136 -0.48 28.65 -0.21
N LEU A 137 0.14 28.21 -1.30
CA LEU A 137 1.56 28.52 -1.60
C LEU A 137 1.75 29.92 -2.20
N ASN A 138 0.72 30.76 -2.21
CA ASN A 138 0.81 32.15 -2.63
C ASN A 138 0.09 33.04 -1.61
N VAL A 139 0.74 34.14 -1.24
CA VAL A 139 0.22 35.11 -0.27
C VAL A 139 -1.02 35.83 -0.80
N LEU A 140 -1.12 36.02 -2.12
CA LEU A 140 -2.28 36.69 -2.73
C LEU A 140 -3.56 35.86 -2.60
N ASP A 141 -3.45 34.54 -2.69
CA ASP A 141 -4.57 33.59 -2.56
C ASP A 141 -5.24 33.68 -1.18
N ILE A 142 -4.52 34.14 -0.17
CA ILE A 142 -5.07 34.40 1.17
C ILE A 142 -6.16 35.47 1.13
N LYS A 143 -6.03 36.46 0.24
CA LYS A 143 -7.06 37.50 0.08
C LYS A 143 -8.30 36.97 -0.62
N GLU A 144 -8.19 35.89 -1.40
CA GLU A 144 -9.35 35.20 -1.96
C GLU A 144 -10.12 34.44 -0.86
N ILE A 145 -9.40 33.83 0.07
CA ILE A 145 -10.00 33.12 1.23
C ILE A 145 -10.58 34.12 2.25
N ASN A 146 -9.86 35.19 2.54
CA ASN A 146 -10.29 36.23 3.47
C ASN A 146 -9.95 37.64 2.95
N PRO A 147 -10.89 38.28 2.22
CA PRO A 147 -10.68 39.61 1.66
C PRO A 147 -10.44 40.71 2.69
N LYS A 148 -10.88 40.53 3.94
CA LYS A 148 -10.76 41.52 5.03
C LYS A 148 -9.51 41.33 5.89
N ILE A 149 -8.57 40.49 5.45
CA ILE A 149 -7.38 40.19 6.25
C ILE A 149 -6.51 41.44 6.47
N PRO A 150 -6.11 41.75 7.72
CA PRO A 150 -5.23 42.88 8.00
C PRO A 150 -3.82 42.70 7.40
N GLU A 151 -3.20 43.80 7.01
CA GLU A 151 -1.86 43.80 6.40
C GLU A 151 -0.76 43.25 7.34
N SER A 152 -0.92 43.47 8.65
CA SER A 152 -0.05 42.89 9.68
C SER A 152 -0.11 41.35 9.72
N ALA A 153 -1.28 40.76 9.46
CA ALA A 153 -1.45 39.31 9.41
C ALA A 153 -0.86 38.71 8.11
N LEU A 154 -0.88 39.46 7.00
CA LEU A 154 -0.27 39.04 5.73
C LEU A 154 1.23 38.81 5.86
N LYS A 155 1.97 39.66 6.60
CA LYS A 155 3.42 39.48 6.84
C LYS A 155 3.74 38.14 7.52
N GLY A 156 2.92 37.75 8.50
CA GLY A 156 3.07 36.46 9.18
C GLY A 156 2.73 35.26 8.28
N ILE A 157 1.89 35.46 7.27
CA ILE A 157 1.56 34.41 6.29
C ILE A 157 2.63 34.33 5.21
N GLU A 158 3.16 35.46 4.73
CA GLU A 158 4.29 35.51 3.79
C GLU A 158 5.50 34.73 4.32
N THR A 159 5.80 34.91 5.60
CA THR A 159 6.86 34.16 6.27
C THR A 159 6.57 32.65 6.27
N ARG A 160 5.32 32.24 6.55
CA ARG A 160 4.90 30.83 6.53
C ARG A 160 4.98 30.23 5.13
N VAL A 161 4.49 30.93 4.11
CA VAL A 161 4.57 30.51 2.70
C VAL A 161 6.03 30.30 2.28
N LYS A 162 6.91 31.24 2.64
CA LYS A 162 8.35 31.12 2.39
C LYS A 162 8.96 29.89 3.08
N HIS A 163 8.59 29.61 4.33
CA HIS A 163 9.06 28.41 5.03
C HIS A 163 8.57 27.11 4.37
N ILE A 164 7.33 27.08 3.89
CA ILE A 164 6.78 25.92 3.20
C ILE A 164 7.56 25.68 1.90
N HIS A 165 7.78 26.71 1.07
CA HIS A 165 8.60 26.59 -0.13
C HIS A 165 10.01 26.10 0.16
N ASN A 166 10.65 26.64 1.20
CA ASN A 166 11.99 26.21 1.61
C ASN A 166 12.00 24.73 2.03
N ASP A 167 10.97 24.27 2.75
CA ASP A 167 10.89 22.86 3.16
C ASP A 167 10.62 21.94 1.97
N ILE A 168 9.75 22.33 1.03
CA ILE A 168 9.51 21.59 -0.22
C ILE A 168 10.80 21.48 -1.01
N ASN A 169 11.47 22.60 -1.27
CA ASN A 169 12.70 22.62 -2.07
C ASN A 169 13.81 21.81 -1.42
N ARG A 170 14.01 21.96 -0.11
CA ARG A 170 14.98 21.17 0.66
C ARG A 170 14.72 19.67 0.53
N LYS A 171 13.46 19.24 0.68
CA LYS A 171 13.08 17.82 0.57
C LYS A 171 13.17 17.30 -0.87
N LYS A 172 12.82 18.10 -1.88
CA LYS A 172 13.04 17.74 -3.29
C LYS A 172 14.53 17.52 -3.57
N SER A 173 15.40 18.41 -3.08
CA SER A 173 16.86 18.27 -3.24
C SER A 173 17.46 17.11 -2.45
N SER A 174 16.92 16.74 -1.28
CA SER A 174 17.50 15.66 -0.48
C SER A 174 16.93 14.29 -0.81
N LEU A 175 15.62 14.20 -1.04
CA LEU A 175 14.90 12.93 -1.19
C LEU A 175 14.65 12.55 -2.65
N HIS A 176 14.88 13.47 -3.59
CA HIS A 176 14.72 13.27 -5.04
C HIS A 176 13.41 12.54 -5.41
N PRO A 177 12.24 13.02 -4.93
CA PRO A 177 10.97 12.38 -5.24
C PRO A 177 10.69 12.46 -6.75
N GLU A 178 10.18 11.37 -7.32
CA GLU A 178 9.69 11.32 -8.69
C GLU A 178 8.33 12.01 -8.82
N LYS A 179 7.51 11.97 -7.77
CA LYS A 179 6.17 12.56 -7.76
C LYS A 179 5.93 13.44 -6.53
N VAL A 180 5.17 14.50 -6.72
CA VAL A 180 4.63 15.32 -5.62
C VAL A 180 3.12 15.16 -5.62
N ILE A 181 2.53 14.79 -4.48
CA ILE A 181 1.09 14.59 -4.35
C ILE A 181 0.53 15.56 -3.31
N VAL A 182 -0.51 16.30 -3.67
CA VAL A 182 -1.28 17.11 -2.73
C VAL A 182 -2.50 16.33 -2.26
N LEU A 183 -2.62 16.16 -0.94
CA LEU A 183 -3.80 15.62 -0.27
C LEU A 183 -4.45 16.74 0.55
N ALA A 184 -5.55 17.27 0.05
CA ALA A 184 -6.28 18.36 0.70
C ALA A 184 -7.79 18.10 0.72
N GLU A 185 -8.47 18.82 1.60
CA GLU A 185 -9.93 18.85 1.56
C GLU A 185 -10.41 19.61 0.33
N ASN A 186 -11.60 19.29 -0.18
CA ASN A 186 -12.23 20.02 -1.26
C ASN A 186 -12.86 21.35 -0.77
N ASP A 187 -12.10 22.14 -0.01
CA ASP A 187 -12.43 23.50 0.37
C ASP A 187 -11.60 24.50 -0.44
N LEU A 188 -11.96 25.79 -0.37
CA LEU A 188 -11.28 26.84 -1.14
C LEU A 188 -9.76 26.87 -0.85
N ASN A 189 -9.37 26.62 0.40
CA ASN A 189 -7.97 26.58 0.80
C ASN A 189 -7.21 25.39 0.18
N GLY A 190 -7.80 24.20 0.20
CA GLY A 190 -7.26 22.99 -0.41
C GLY A 190 -7.18 23.08 -1.93
N GLN A 191 -8.18 23.68 -2.57
CA GLN A 191 -8.18 23.96 -4.01
C GLN A 191 -7.05 24.91 -4.40
N LEU A 192 -6.88 26.02 -3.68
CA LEU A 192 -5.80 26.99 -3.94
C LEU A 192 -4.42 26.37 -3.67
N LEU A 193 -4.28 25.59 -2.60
CA LEU A 193 -3.05 24.83 -2.31
C LEU A 193 -2.71 23.87 -3.45
N GLY A 194 -3.68 23.07 -3.89
CA GLY A 194 -3.53 22.12 -5.00
C GLY A 194 -3.09 22.83 -6.28
N LYS A 195 -3.85 23.84 -6.69
CA LYS A 195 -3.56 24.64 -7.89
C LYS A 195 -2.14 25.21 -7.88
N ARG A 196 -1.71 25.84 -6.79
CA ARG A 196 -0.35 26.42 -6.72
C ARG A 196 0.74 25.35 -6.67
N ALA A 197 0.47 24.20 -6.06
CA ALA A 197 1.43 23.11 -6.03
C ALA A 197 1.59 22.47 -7.42
N GLU A 198 0.51 22.33 -8.18
CA GLU A 198 0.56 21.92 -9.59
C GLU A 198 1.37 22.91 -10.43
N GLU A 199 1.05 24.21 -10.37
CA GLU A 199 1.73 25.28 -11.12
C GLU A 199 3.25 25.37 -10.82
N ILE A 200 3.65 25.21 -9.55
CA ILE A 200 5.03 25.47 -9.11
C ILE A 200 5.87 24.18 -9.06
N TYR A 201 5.24 23.05 -8.74
CA TYR A 201 5.92 21.81 -8.41
C TYR A 201 5.51 20.62 -9.26
N ASP A 202 4.63 20.80 -10.24
CA ASP A 202 4.06 19.73 -11.07
C ASP A 202 3.41 18.64 -10.21
N ALA A 203 2.70 19.09 -9.17
CA ALA A 203 2.08 18.21 -8.20
C ALA A 203 0.73 17.67 -8.70
N ILE A 204 0.46 16.41 -8.39
CA ILE A 204 -0.81 15.75 -8.64
C ILE A 204 -1.76 16.06 -7.49
N ILE A 205 -2.98 16.46 -7.81
CA ILE A 205 -3.94 16.98 -6.82
C ILE A 205 -5.01 15.92 -6.52
N TYR A 206 -5.17 15.61 -5.24
CA TYR A 206 -6.30 14.84 -4.74
C TYR A 206 -7.06 15.63 -3.69
N LEU A 207 -8.28 16.03 -4.07
CA LEU A 207 -9.23 16.69 -3.21
C LEU A 207 -10.29 15.68 -2.77
N SER A 208 -10.56 15.62 -1.47
CA SER A 208 -11.61 14.77 -0.91
C SER A 208 -12.39 15.54 0.14
N ASP A 209 -13.70 15.29 0.23
CA ASP A 209 -14.55 15.93 1.23
C ASP A 209 -14.24 15.42 2.65
N ASN A 210 -13.65 14.22 2.78
CA ASN A 210 -13.24 13.67 4.07
C ASN A 210 -12.00 12.75 3.94
N LEU A 211 -10.83 13.30 4.23
CA LEU A 211 -9.55 12.57 4.25
C LEU A 211 -9.30 11.80 5.55
N LYS A 212 -10.21 11.83 6.54
CA LYS A 212 -10.04 11.05 7.78
C LYS A 212 -10.19 9.54 7.57
N ASP A 213 -10.88 9.15 6.51
CA ASP A 213 -11.21 7.75 6.22
C ASP A 213 -10.20 7.08 5.26
N LEU A 214 -9.13 7.81 4.89
CA LEU A 214 -8.06 7.30 4.04
C LEU A 214 -7.48 6.02 4.63
N ASN A 215 -7.65 4.91 3.92
CA ASN A 215 -7.13 3.60 4.26
C ASN A 215 -6.05 3.14 3.25
N ASP A 216 -5.42 2.00 3.52
CA ASP A 216 -4.32 1.48 2.70
C ASP A 216 -4.74 1.27 1.23
N ILE A 217 -5.96 0.77 0.99
CA ILE A 217 -6.49 0.50 -0.35
C ILE A 217 -6.67 1.81 -1.13
N GLU A 218 -7.23 2.82 -0.48
CA GLU A 218 -7.42 4.14 -1.09
C GLU A 218 -6.08 4.82 -1.37
N LEU A 219 -5.12 4.75 -0.44
CA LEU A 219 -3.77 5.29 -0.66
C LEU A 219 -3.06 4.61 -1.84
N ILE A 220 -3.18 3.29 -1.98
CA ILE A 220 -2.61 2.55 -3.12
C ILE A 220 -3.25 3.01 -4.42
N ARG A 221 -4.58 3.10 -4.50
CA ARG A 221 -5.28 3.58 -5.69
C ARG A 221 -4.85 4.99 -6.08
N LEU A 222 -4.75 5.90 -5.11
CA LEU A 222 -4.25 7.25 -5.33
C LEU A 222 -2.85 7.23 -5.95
N ILE A 223 -1.99 6.31 -5.57
CA ILE A 223 -0.61 6.22 -6.09
C ILE A 223 -0.58 5.59 -7.49
N GLU A 224 -1.45 4.61 -7.77
CA GLU A 224 -1.54 3.93 -9.07
C GLU A 224 -2.18 4.81 -10.15
N ASP A 225 -3.15 5.67 -9.79
CA ASP A 225 -3.82 6.60 -10.70
C ASP A 225 -3.01 7.90 -10.95
N SER A 226 -1.89 8.06 -10.24
CA SER A 226 -0.94 9.19 -10.32
C SER A 226 0.17 8.97 -11.35
#